data_AF-A0A1G6A3D1-F1
#
_entry.id   AF-A0A1G6A3D1-F1
#
_cell.length_a   1.000
_cell.length_b   1.000
_cell.length_c   1.000
_cell.angle_alpha   90.00
_cell.angle_beta   90.00
_cell.angle_gamma   90.00
#
_symmetry.space_group_name_H-M   'P 1'
#
loop_
_entity.id
_entity.type
_entity.pdbx_description
1 polymer ?
#
loop_
_entity_poly.entity_id
_entity_poly.type
_entity_poly.pdbx_seq_one_letter_code
_entity_poly.pdbx_strand_id
1 'polypeptide(L)'
;MIHVLQGDITKVTGFGAIVNPANNSLLGGGGLDGMIHRAAGPQLKTECRRLNGCETGDSKLTLGYNLPCDFIIHSVGPVWMGGTAGEEELLSSCYVSALKIALENGIRKIAFPSISTGEYGYPVDKAAKLAIATVSDFVAENPDAFDDISFVVPDDLSFNTYSEAAKEAAPKKSEPKKKAEPKKKSAKKAKEKVADIEPGSEDGANETGNTDEAAENEAVETTSMSEVPGIELPVPTVSPSLPGAPYNKYHIDWLIDEVANGNDHTYVCFFLAEKTSEYCQLSQWYKGKTIYINGRKYSSAEQYMMSEKALLFNDFDTYSKIMSEEDPAICKKLGREISNFDEAVWRSCNREIIFNGNIGKFLSDKDFADVLLSTGDAVLIEASPTDDIYGAGLSKEELLSESGELLIPPQNWHKEESDFQAKNELGFVLMAVRDWFKDR
;
A
#
# COMPACT_ATOMS: atom_id res chain seq x y z
N MET A 1 -24.31 -12.31 -16.92
CA MET A 1 -23.54 -11.64 -18.01
C MET A 1 -22.39 -10.87 -17.38
N ILE A 2 -21.25 -10.74 -18.06
CA ILE A 2 -20.12 -9.93 -17.60
C ILE A 2 -20.15 -8.59 -18.34
N HIS A 3 -20.18 -7.48 -17.59
CA HIS A 3 -20.14 -6.12 -18.13
C HIS A 3 -18.89 -5.39 -17.64
N VAL A 4 -18.50 -4.35 -18.38
CA VAL A 4 -17.46 -3.41 -17.97
C VAL A 4 -18.09 -2.03 -17.93
N LEU A 5 -17.97 -1.36 -16.79
CA LEU A 5 -18.53 -0.05 -16.53
C LEU A 5 -17.38 0.87 -16.13
N GLN A 6 -17.41 2.10 -16.64
CA GLN A 6 -16.50 3.12 -16.17
C GLN A 6 -17.18 3.97 -15.09
N GLY A 7 -16.51 4.15 -13.95
CA GLY A 7 -17.02 5.01 -12.88
C GLY A 7 -16.53 4.65 -11.49
N ASP A 8 -17.18 5.27 -10.51
CA ASP A 8 -16.92 5.11 -9.09
C ASP A 8 -17.80 3.99 -8.51
N ILE A 9 -17.16 2.88 -8.11
CA ILE A 9 -17.85 1.71 -7.54
C ILE A 9 -18.60 2.03 -6.24
N THR A 10 -18.27 3.11 -5.53
CA THR A 10 -19.02 3.51 -4.33
C THR A 10 -20.39 4.12 -4.65
N LYS A 11 -20.64 4.45 -5.93
CA LYS A 11 -21.86 5.12 -6.41
C LYS A 11 -22.76 4.23 -7.27
N VAL A 12 -22.35 3.00 -7.59
CA VAL A 12 -23.15 2.11 -8.45
C VAL A 12 -24.40 1.63 -7.71
N THR A 13 -25.53 1.59 -8.40
CA THR A 13 -26.82 1.19 -7.82
C THR A 13 -27.32 -0.09 -8.47
N GLY A 14 -28.18 -0.83 -7.78
CA GLY A 14 -28.81 -2.04 -8.31
C GLY A 14 -27.96 -3.32 -8.23
N PHE A 15 -26.85 -3.27 -7.50
CA PHE A 15 -26.02 -4.42 -7.14
C PHE A 15 -26.30 -4.86 -5.70
N GLY A 16 -26.32 -6.18 -5.47
CA GLY A 16 -26.47 -6.73 -4.11
C GLY A 16 -25.17 -6.63 -3.32
N ALA A 17 -24.02 -6.71 -3.98
CA ALA A 17 -22.72 -6.44 -3.36
C ALA A 17 -21.77 -5.68 -4.28
N ILE A 18 -20.89 -4.91 -3.66
CA ILE A 18 -19.64 -4.46 -4.26
C ILE A 18 -18.47 -5.19 -3.63
N VAL A 19 -17.38 -5.36 -4.39
CA VAL A 19 -16.14 -5.93 -3.87
C VAL A 19 -15.18 -4.81 -3.48
N ASN A 20 -14.58 -4.94 -2.30
CA ASN A 20 -13.54 -4.05 -1.78
C ASN A 20 -12.16 -4.71 -1.93
N PRO A 21 -11.18 -4.11 -2.64
CA PRO A 21 -9.82 -4.60 -2.66
C PRO A 21 -9.11 -4.18 -1.37
N ALA A 22 -9.25 -4.99 -0.34
CA ALA A 22 -8.80 -4.71 1.02
C ALA A 22 -7.36 -5.18 1.27
N ASN A 23 -6.79 -4.76 2.40
CA ASN A 23 -5.58 -5.35 2.98
C ASN A 23 -5.93 -6.38 4.07
N ASN A 24 -4.93 -7.14 4.53
CA ASN A 24 -5.13 -8.24 5.49
C ASN A 24 -5.77 -7.82 6.82
N SER A 25 -5.74 -6.55 7.22
CA SER A 25 -6.40 -6.10 8.45
C SER A 25 -7.92 -5.97 8.32
N LEU A 26 -8.44 -5.74 7.10
CA LEU A 26 -9.81 -5.30 6.81
C LEU A 26 -10.22 -3.96 7.44
N LEU A 27 -9.30 -3.21 8.05
CA LEU A 27 -9.60 -1.98 8.77
C LEU A 27 -9.53 -0.73 7.88
N GLY A 28 -9.69 -0.90 6.58
CA GLY A 28 -9.50 0.16 5.58
C GLY A 28 -8.02 0.44 5.31
N GLY A 29 -7.78 1.47 4.50
CA GLY A 29 -6.45 1.88 4.08
C GLY A 29 -6.52 3.08 3.13
N GLY A 30 -5.54 3.17 2.24
CA GLY A 30 -5.54 4.10 1.11
C GLY A 30 -6.42 3.64 -0.04
N GLY A 31 -6.29 4.33 -1.18
CA GLY A 31 -6.97 4.00 -2.44
C GLY A 31 -8.49 3.76 -2.35
N LEU A 32 -8.94 2.75 -3.08
CA LEU A 32 -10.36 2.36 -3.15
C LEU A 32 -10.89 1.80 -1.82
N ASP A 33 -10.06 1.10 -1.04
CA ASP A 33 -10.44 0.59 0.29
C ASP A 33 -10.85 1.74 1.22
N GLY A 34 -10.02 2.79 1.28
CA GLY A 34 -10.34 4.01 2.00
C GLY A 34 -11.61 4.70 1.49
N MET A 35 -11.82 4.76 0.18
CA MET A 35 -13.04 5.33 -0.41
C MET A 35 -14.30 4.56 0.00
N ILE A 36 -14.26 3.22 -0.05
CA ILE A 36 -15.36 2.36 0.39
C ILE A 36 -15.64 2.56 1.88
N HIS A 37 -14.61 2.58 2.73
CA HIS A 37 -14.79 2.83 4.16
C HIS A 37 -15.39 4.21 4.48
N ARG A 38 -14.96 5.27 3.77
CA ARG A 38 -15.56 6.61 3.94
C ARG A 38 -17.01 6.64 3.48
N ALA A 39 -17.31 6.04 2.32
CA ALA A 39 -18.65 6.03 1.75
C ALA A 39 -19.63 5.18 2.56
N ALA A 40 -19.19 4.03 3.08
CA ALA A 40 -20.00 3.15 3.94
C ALA A 40 -20.23 3.73 5.34
N GLY A 41 -19.28 4.51 5.86
CA GLY A 41 -19.34 5.11 7.19
C GLY A 41 -18.64 4.29 8.28
N PRO A 42 -18.53 4.83 9.52
CA PRO A 42 -17.73 4.25 10.60
C PRO A 42 -18.22 2.88 11.09
N GLN A 43 -19.47 2.52 10.82
CA GLN A 43 -20.04 1.21 11.16
C GLN A 43 -19.33 0.07 10.45
N LEU A 44 -18.87 0.29 9.21
CA LEU A 44 -18.12 -0.72 8.45
C LEU A 44 -16.83 -1.13 9.18
N LYS A 45 -16.02 -0.15 9.59
CA LYS A 45 -14.79 -0.41 10.35
C LYS A 45 -15.09 -1.13 11.67
N THR A 46 -16.25 -0.89 12.28
CA THR A 46 -16.68 -1.58 13.52
C THR A 46 -16.99 -3.05 13.28
N GLU A 47 -17.64 -3.38 12.16
CA GLU A 47 -17.89 -4.77 11.77
C GLU A 47 -16.61 -5.49 11.37
N CYS A 48 -15.76 -4.86 10.55
CA CYS A 48 -14.48 -5.44 10.12
C CYS A 48 -13.59 -5.86 11.29
N ARG A 49 -13.60 -5.12 12.41
CA ARG A 49 -12.86 -5.50 13.63
C ARG A 49 -13.24 -6.86 14.19
N ARG A 50 -14.46 -7.33 13.94
CA ARG A 50 -14.96 -8.63 14.42
C ARG A 50 -14.57 -9.78 13.50
N LEU A 51 -14.04 -9.47 12.31
CA LEU A 51 -13.68 -10.47 11.30
C LEU A 51 -12.27 -11.03 11.46
N ASN A 52 -11.44 -10.45 12.33
CA ASN A 52 -10.05 -10.87 12.59
C ASN A 52 -9.18 -10.93 11.33
N GLY A 53 -9.24 -9.88 10.49
CA GLY A 53 -8.45 -9.78 9.26
C GLY A 53 -8.90 -10.74 8.15
N CYS A 54 -8.12 -10.86 7.09
CA CYS A 54 -8.35 -11.78 5.97
C CYS A 54 -7.02 -12.19 5.33
N GLU A 55 -6.89 -13.44 4.92
CA GLU A 55 -5.70 -13.93 4.23
C GLU A 55 -5.70 -13.48 2.76
N THR A 56 -4.50 -13.36 2.18
CA THR A 56 -4.33 -13.04 0.76
C THR A 56 -4.92 -14.16 -0.09
N GLY A 57 -5.69 -13.81 -1.11
CA GLY A 57 -6.44 -14.77 -1.93
C GLY A 57 -7.81 -15.13 -1.36
N ASP A 58 -8.19 -14.61 -0.18
CA ASP A 58 -9.48 -14.89 0.45
C ASP A 58 -10.35 -13.63 0.57
N SER A 59 -11.62 -13.82 0.95
CA SER A 59 -12.62 -12.77 1.08
C SER A 59 -13.49 -12.90 2.34
N LYS A 60 -14.07 -11.78 2.81
CA LYS A 60 -15.06 -11.76 3.91
C LYS A 60 -16.20 -10.78 3.64
N LEU A 61 -17.39 -11.10 4.17
CA LEU A 61 -18.62 -10.34 3.97
C LEU A 61 -18.90 -9.37 5.13
N THR A 62 -19.41 -8.19 4.80
CA THR A 62 -20.00 -7.20 5.74
C THR A 62 -21.24 -6.55 5.12
N LEU A 63 -21.96 -5.74 5.90
CA LEU A 63 -23.05 -4.91 5.38
C LEU A 63 -22.53 -3.70 4.56
N GLY A 64 -23.33 -3.22 3.62
CA GLY A 64 -23.04 -2.04 2.79
C GLY A 64 -23.17 -0.69 3.51
N TYR A 65 -23.92 -0.65 4.61
CA TYR A 65 -24.19 0.56 5.39
C TYR A 65 -24.73 1.72 4.56
N ASN A 66 -23.98 2.82 4.43
CA ASN A 66 -24.39 4.00 3.68
C ASN A 66 -24.20 3.86 2.16
N LEU A 67 -23.58 2.77 1.69
CA LEU A 67 -23.41 2.51 0.26
C LEU A 67 -24.73 2.08 -0.39
N PRO A 68 -24.92 2.35 -1.69
CA PRO A 68 -26.08 1.92 -2.48
C PRO A 68 -26.08 0.41 -2.84
N CYS A 69 -25.69 -0.45 -1.91
CA CYS A 69 -25.67 -1.90 -2.03
C CYS A 69 -25.93 -2.56 -0.67
N ASP A 70 -26.39 -3.81 -0.65
CA ASP A 70 -26.71 -4.50 0.59
C ASP A 70 -25.46 -4.95 1.35
N PHE A 71 -24.42 -5.36 0.62
CA PHE A 71 -23.21 -5.97 1.18
C PHE A 71 -21.92 -5.46 0.55
N ILE A 72 -20.82 -5.61 1.31
CA ILE A 72 -19.46 -5.44 0.81
C ILE A 72 -18.73 -6.78 0.98
N ILE A 73 -18.07 -7.24 -0.07
CA ILE A 73 -17.18 -8.40 -0.02
C ILE A 73 -15.75 -7.88 -0.04
N HIS A 74 -15.05 -7.97 1.08
CA HIS A 74 -13.66 -7.55 1.22
C HIS A 74 -12.75 -8.67 0.74
N SER A 75 -11.98 -8.44 -0.32
CA SER A 75 -11.05 -9.40 -0.89
C SER A 75 -9.62 -8.90 -0.80
N VAL A 76 -8.70 -9.74 -0.33
CA VAL A 76 -7.30 -9.35 -0.15
C VAL A 76 -6.44 -9.86 -1.30
N GLY A 77 -6.13 -8.96 -2.24
CA GLY A 77 -5.30 -9.27 -3.40
C GLY A 77 -3.82 -9.48 -3.07
N PRO A 78 -3.05 -10.17 -3.93
CA PRO A 78 -1.59 -10.25 -3.78
C PRO A 78 -0.91 -8.94 -4.18
N VAL A 79 0.25 -8.67 -3.58
CA VAL A 79 1.19 -7.64 -4.04
C VAL A 79 1.99 -8.19 -5.20
N TRP A 80 2.09 -7.46 -6.31
CA TRP A 80 2.84 -7.88 -7.49
C TRP A 80 4.35 -7.83 -7.24
N MET A 81 5.00 -9.00 -7.31
CA MET A 81 6.43 -9.16 -7.10
C MET A 81 7.15 -9.65 -8.38
N GLY A 82 6.55 -9.40 -9.54
CA GLY A 82 7.08 -9.81 -10.84
C GLY A 82 6.44 -11.07 -11.43
N GLY A 83 5.46 -11.67 -10.75
CA GLY A 83 4.68 -12.80 -11.27
C GLY A 83 5.34 -14.16 -11.07
N THR A 84 6.21 -14.28 -10.05
CA THR A 84 6.97 -15.51 -9.75
C THR A 84 6.72 -16.05 -8.34
N ALA A 85 5.85 -15.41 -7.57
CA ALA A 85 5.54 -15.72 -6.17
C ALA A 85 4.12 -16.28 -5.97
N GLY A 86 3.47 -16.75 -7.05
CA GLY A 86 2.11 -17.29 -7.02
C GLY A 86 1.01 -16.23 -7.04
N GLU A 87 1.31 -15.02 -7.52
CA GLU A 87 0.38 -13.90 -7.53
C GLU A 87 -0.82 -14.16 -8.46
N GLU A 88 -0.63 -14.92 -9.53
CA GLU A 88 -1.71 -15.27 -10.45
C GLU A 88 -2.75 -16.15 -9.76
N GLU A 89 -2.30 -17.18 -9.05
CA GLU A 89 -3.18 -18.08 -8.30
C GLU A 89 -3.90 -17.35 -7.16
N LEU A 90 -3.19 -16.47 -6.43
CA LEU A 90 -3.78 -15.68 -5.35
C LEU A 90 -4.80 -14.65 -5.88
N LEU A 91 -4.52 -13.99 -7.00
CA LEU A 91 -5.45 -13.04 -7.60
C LEU A 91 -6.69 -13.77 -8.16
N SER A 92 -6.52 -14.94 -8.79
CA SER A 92 -7.64 -15.78 -9.20
C SER A 92 -8.49 -16.22 -7.99
N SER A 93 -7.83 -16.62 -6.89
CA SER A 93 -8.50 -17.02 -5.65
C SER A 93 -9.36 -15.89 -5.06
N CYS A 94 -8.95 -14.62 -5.18
CA CYS A 94 -9.75 -13.48 -4.75
C CYS A 94 -11.14 -13.44 -5.43
N TYR A 95 -11.15 -13.54 -6.77
CA TYR A 95 -12.40 -13.53 -7.53
C TYR A 95 -13.26 -14.75 -7.21
N VAL A 96 -12.65 -15.94 -7.10
CA VAL A 96 -13.36 -17.17 -6.75
C VAL A 96 -13.95 -17.11 -5.34
N SER A 97 -13.18 -16.65 -4.34
CA SER A 97 -13.65 -16.54 -2.96
C SER A 97 -14.81 -15.54 -2.85
N ALA A 98 -14.69 -14.38 -3.49
CA ALA A 98 -15.77 -13.39 -3.53
C ALA A 98 -17.05 -13.93 -4.21
N LEU A 99 -16.93 -14.65 -5.33
CA LEU A 99 -18.08 -15.25 -6.00
C LEU A 99 -18.72 -16.38 -5.17
N LYS A 100 -17.93 -17.18 -4.45
CA LYS A 100 -18.46 -18.20 -3.53
C LYS A 100 -19.27 -17.56 -2.41
N ILE A 101 -18.74 -16.53 -1.78
CA ILE A 101 -19.46 -15.78 -0.73
C ILE A 101 -20.77 -15.20 -1.30
N ALA A 102 -20.73 -14.62 -2.49
CA ALA A 102 -21.92 -14.09 -3.14
C ALA A 102 -22.97 -15.18 -3.40
N LEU A 103 -22.55 -16.34 -3.93
CA LEU A 103 -23.40 -17.49 -4.17
C LEU A 103 -24.04 -18.02 -2.88
N GLU A 104 -23.25 -18.22 -1.82
CA GLU A 104 -23.69 -18.73 -0.52
C GLU A 104 -24.70 -17.79 0.18
N ASN A 105 -24.64 -16.49 -0.11
CA ASN A 105 -25.52 -15.47 0.46
C ASN A 105 -26.65 -15.05 -0.51
N GLY A 106 -26.82 -15.73 -1.64
CA GLY A 106 -27.89 -15.44 -2.61
C GLY A 106 -27.73 -14.09 -3.33
N ILE A 107 -26.53 -13.54 -3.38
CA ILE A 107 -26.21 -12.27 -4.03
C ILE A 107 -26.02 -12.51 -5.53
N ARG A 108 -27.03 -12.13 -6.32
CA ARG A 108 -27.07 -12.40 -7.76
C ARG A 108 -26.46 -11.32 -8.64
N LYS A 109 -26.21 -10.13 -8.08
CA LYS A 109 -25.64 -8.97 -8.79
C LYS A 109 -24.44 -8.43 -8.02
N ILE A 110 -23.26 -8.49 -8.62
CA ILE A 110 -21.99 -8.15 -7.98
C ILE A 110 -21.16 -7.21 -8.85
N ALA A 111 -20.60 -6.18 -8.23
CA ALA A 111 -19.66 -5.26 -8.87
C ALA A 111 -18.24 -5.50 -8.35
N PHE A 112 -17.31 -5.78 -9.25
CA PHE A 112 -15.88 -5.91 -8.97
C PHE A 112 -15.12 -4.66 -9.37
N PRO A 113 -14.13 -4.20 -8.60
CA PRO A 113 -13.11 -3.31 -9.09
C PRO A 113 -11.97 -4.10 -9.76
N SER A 114 -10.94 -3.39 -10.21
CA SER A 114 -9.69 -4.02 -10.65
C SER A 114 -8.81 -4.34 -9.44
N ILE A 115 -8.92 -5.55 -8.89
CA ILE A 115 -8.18 -5.98 -7.68
C ILE A 115 -6.67 -6.00 -7.96
N SER A 116 -5.89 -5.54 -6.98
CA SER A 116 -4.42 -5.44 -6.99
C SER A 116 -3.76 -4.49 -8.00
N THR A 117 -4.50 -3.84 -8.91
CA THR A 117 -3.88 -2.99 -9.95
C THR A 117 -3.58 -1.55 -9.51
N GLY A 118 -3.97 -1.18 -8.29
CA GLY A 118 -3.63 0.09 -7.66
C GLY A 118 -2.33 -0.02 -6.85
N GLU A 119 -2.43 0.20 -5.53
CA GLU A 119 -1.27 0.19 -4.62
C GLU A 119 -0.47 -1.12 -4.63
N TYR A 120 -1.08 -2.26 -5.01
CA TYR A 120 -0.41 -3.57 -5.09
C TYR A 120 0.30 -3.82 -6.43
N GLY A 121 0.21 -2.89 -7.38
CA GLY A 121 1.09 -2.83 -8.55
C GLY A 121 0.90 -3.92 -9.60
N TYR A 122 -0.19 -4.70 -9.55
CA TYR A 122 -0.45 -5.75 -10.55
C TYR A 122 -0.69 -5.12 -11.92
N PRO A 123 0.02 -5.55 -12.99
CA PRO A 123 -0.18 -4.99 -14.33
C PRO A 123 -1.63 -5.15 -14.80
N VAL A 124 -2.27 -4.04 -15.18
CA VAL A 124 -3.71 -4.01 -15.50
C VAL A 124 -4.09 -4.94 -16.65
N ASP A 125 -3.21 -5.09 -17.65
CA ASP A 125 -3.40 -5.98 -18.79
C ASP A 125 -3.43 -7.46 -18.38
N LYS A 126 -2.56 -7.85 -17.44
CA LYS A 126 -2.52 -9.21 -16.89
C LYS A 126 -3.70 -9.45 -15.95
N ALA A 127 -3.95 -8.52 -15.04
CA ALA A 127 -5.04 -8.61 -14.08
C ALA A 127 -6.41 -8.70 -14.78
N ALA A 128 -6.66 -7.88 -15.80
CA ALA A 128 -7.92 -7.89 -16.53
C ALA A 128 -8.18 -9.23 -17.24
N LYS A 129 -7.17 -9.78 -17.92
CA LYS A 129 -7.28 -11.09 -18.58
C LYS A 129 -7.58 -12.20 -17.57
N LEU A 130 -6.83 -12.23 -16.47
CA LEU A 130 -7.02 -13.22 -15.41
C LEU A 130 -8.40 -13.10 -14.76
N ALA A 131 -8.82 -11.87 -14.42
CA ALA A 131 -10.09 -11.60 -13.76
C ALA A 131 -11.27 -12.03 -14.63
N ILE A 132 -11.28 -11.61 -15.90
CA ILE A 132 -12.32 -11.98 -16.86
C ILE A 132 -12.37 -13.49 -17.08
N ALA A 133 -11.22 -14.15 -17.27
CA ALA A 133 -11.16 -15.60 -17.45
C ALA A 133 -11.69 -16.33 -16.21
N THR A 134 -11.19 -15.99 -15.03
CA THR A 134 -11.59 -16.59 -13.75
C THR A 134 -13.09 -16.44 -13.49
N VAL A 135 -13.64 -15.23 -13.67
CA VAL A 135 -15.07 -14.97 -13.49
C VAL A 135 -15.91 -15.72 -14.55
N SER A 136 -15.44 -15.78 -15.79
CA SER A 136 -16.13 -16.50 -16.87
C SER A 136 -16.21 -17.99 -16.59
N ASP A 137 -15.12 -18.60 -16.14
CA ASP A 137 -15.05 -20.01 -15.80
C ASP A 137 -15.97 -20.32 -14.61
N PHE A 138 -15.93 -19.50 -13.55
CA PHE A 138 -16.82 -19.68 -12.39
C PHE A 138 -18.30 -19.58 -12.77
N VAL A 139 -18.68 -18.63 -13.63
CA VAL A 139 -20.06 -18.50 -14.12
C VAL A 139 -20.47 -19.67 -15.01
N ALA A 140 -19.56 -20.20 -15.82
CA ALA A 140 -19.83 -21.38 -16.66
C ALA A 140 -20.06 -22.64 -15.81
N GLU A 141 -19.36 -22.77 -14.68
CA GLU A 141 -19.56 -23.86 -13.71
C GLU A 141 -20.83 -23.68 -12.86
N ASN A 142 -21.32 -22.45 -12.72
CA ASN A 142 -22.48 -22.10 -11.89
C ASN A 142 -23.55 -21.39 -12.74
N PRO A 143 -24.18 -22.09 -13.70
CA PRO A 143 -25.21 -21.49 -14.55
C PRO A 143 -26.37 -20.97 -13.71
N ASP A 144 -26.94 -19.83 -14.11
CA ASP A 144 -28.07 -19.15 -13.45
C ASP A 144 -27.80 -18.63 -12.02
N ALA A 145 -26.56 -18.72 -11.51
CA ALA A 145 -26.20 -18.19 -10.19
C ALA A 145 -26.25 -16.65 -10.12
N PHE A 146 -25.82 -15.97 -11.19
CA PHE A 146 -25.68 -14.51 -11.23
C PHE A 146 -26.48 -13.90 -12.39
N ASP A 147 -27.21 -12.83 -12.09
CA ASP A 147 -27.91 -12.02 -13.07
C ASP A 147 -26.95 -11.03 -13.75
N ASP A 148 -26.04 -10.43 -12.96
CA ASP A 148 -25.11 -9.40 -13.42
C ASP A 148 -23.78 -9.47 -12.66
N ILE A 149 -22.67 -9.54 -13.39
CA ILE A 149 -21.33 -9.32 -12.86
C ILE A 149 -20.72 -8.17 -13.64
N SER A 150 -20.37 -7.09 -12.95
CA SER A 150 -19.83 -5.90 -13.59
C SER A 150 -18.45 -5.55 -13.05
N PHE A 151 -17.50 -5.29 -13.94
CA PHE A 151 -16.22 -4.68 -13.57
C PHE A 151 -16.35 -3.16 -13.66
N VAL A 152 -16.23 -2.47 -12.52
CA VAL A 152 -16.34 -1.02 -12.40
C VAL A 152 -14.93 -0.45 -12.24
N VAL A 153 -14.46 0.27 -13.26
CA VAL A 153 -13.08 0.79 -13.34
C VAL A 153 -13.08 2.30 -13.53
N PRO A 154 -12.11 3.05 -12.96
CA PRO A 154 -12.22 4.51 -12.87
C PRO A 154 -11.83 5.26 -14.15
N ASP A 155 -10.98 4.66 -15.00
CA ASP A 155 -10.30 5.33 -16.10
C ASP A 155 -10.46 4.60 -17.45
N ASP A 156 -10.15 5.31 -18.54
CA ASP A 156 -10.28 4.82 -19.92
C ASP A 156 -9.33 3.66 -20.22
N LEU A 157 -8.11 3.66 -19.65
CA LEU A 157 -7.12 2.60 -19.89
C LEU A 157 -7.65 1.28 -19.32
N SER A 158 -8.09 1.28 -18.08
CA SER A 158 -8.70 0.14 -17.41
C SER A 158 -9.98 -0.28 -18.14
N PHE A 159 -10.86 0.65 -18.50
CA PHE A 159 -12.10 0.35 -19.23
C PHE A 159 -11.84 -0.37 -20.56
N ASN A 160 -10.91 0.16 -21.36
CA ASN A 160 -10.53 -0.45 -22.64
C ASN A 160 -9.89 -1.82 -22.43
N THR A 161 -8.99 -1.95 -21.46
CA THR A 161 -8.28 -3.20 -21.17
C THR A 161 -9.24 -4.32 -20.75
N TYR A 162 -10.15 -4.03 -19.81
CA TYR A 162 -11.17 -4.99 -19.39
C TYR A 162 -12.19 -5.28 -20.49
N SER A 163 -12.55 -4.28 -21.30
CA SER A 163 -13.47 -4.47 -22.43
C SER A 163 -12.88 -5.38 -23.50
N GLU A 164 -11.60 -5.24 -23.82
CA GLU A 164 -10.91 -6.14 -24.75
C GLU A 164 -10.79 -7.56 -24.17
N ALA A 165 -10.39 -7.70 -22.91
CA ALA A 165 -10.35 -9.01 -22.25
C ALA A 165 -11.73 -9.70 -22.26
N ALA A 166 -12.82 -8.97 -22.00
CA ALA A 166 -14.19 -9.47 -22.07
C ALA A 166 -14.60 -9.90 -23.48
N LYS A 167 -14.18 -9.17 -24.52
CA LYS A 167 -14.42 -9.54 -25.93
C LYS A 167 -13.65 -10.80 -26.33
N GLU A 168 -12.40 -10.94 -25.87
CA GLU A 168 -11.56 -12.10 -26.14
C GLU A 168 -12.10 -13.38 -25.47
N ALA A 169 -12.61 -13.26 -24.24
CA ALA A 169 -13.22 -14.36 -23.50
C ALA A 169 -14.62 -14.74 -24.01
N ALA A 170 -15.30 -13.83 -24.70
CA ALA A 170 -16.61 -14.13 -25.28
C ALA A 170 -16.51 -15.31 -26.26
N PRO A 171 -17.44 -16.28 -26.22
CA PRO A 171 -17.42 -17.41 -27.14
C PRO A 171 -17.47 -16.89 -28.57
N LYS A 172 -16.42 -17.17 -29.36
CA LYS A 172 -16.35 -16.79 -30.78
C LYS A 172 -17.62 -17.29 -31.46
N LYS A 173 -18.51 -16.36 -31.86
CA LYS A 173 -19.66 -16.68 -32.70
C LYS A 173 -19.11 -17.41 -33.92
N SER A 174 -19.41 -18.69 -34.07
CA SER A 174 -19.09 -19.43 -35.28
C SER A 174 -19.73 -18.69 -36.45
N GLU A 175 -18.92 -18.19 -37.39
CA GLU A 175 -19.43 -17.69 -38.66
C GLU A 175 -20.31 -18.76 -39.31
N PRO A 176 -21.40 -18.38 -39.99
CA PRO A 176 -22.23 -19.35 -40.70
C PRO A 176 -21.37 -20.00 -41.77
N LYS A 177 -21.06 -21.29 -41.58
CA LYS A 177 -20.41 -22.14 -42.59
C LYS A 177 -21.19 -22.00 -43.89
N LYS A 178 -20.61 -21.30 -44.88
CA LYS A 178 -21.09 -21.35 -46.27
C LYS A 178 -21.22 -22.82 -46.67
N LYS A 179 -22.42 -23.21 -47.10
CA LYS A 179 -22.69 -24.54 -47.67
C LYS A 179 -21.66 -24.82 -48.77
N ALA A 180 -20.85 -25.86 -48.57
CA ALA A 180 -20.05 -26.42 -49.65
C ALA A 180 -20.95 -27.26 -50.55
N GLU A 181 -21.06 -26.87 -51.82
CA GLU A 181 -21.59 -27.73 -52.88
C GLU A 181 -20.65 -28.92 -53.14
N PRO A 182 -21.18 -30.09 -53.55
CA PRO A 182 -20.39 -31.30 -53.67
C PRO A 182 -19.56 -31.29 -54.96
N LYS A 183 -18.22 -31.26 -54.83
CA LYS A 183 -17.31 -31.53 -55.96
C LYS A 183 -17.04 -33.03 -56.11
N LYS A 184 -17.31 -33.50 -57.33
CA LYS A 184 -17.17 -34.88 -57.83
C LYS A 184 -15.72 -35.38 -57.77
N LYS A 185 -15.60 -36.70 -57.52
CA LYS A 185 -14.39 -37.51 -57.64
C LYS A 185 -13.83 -37.50 -59.07
N SER A 186 -12.51 -37.46 -59.20
CA SER A 186 -11.80 -38.09 -60.31
C SER A 186 -10.35 -38.42 -59.91
N ALA A 187 -9.99 -39.68 -60.13
CA ALA A 187 -8.72 -40.30 -59.81
C ALA A 187 -7.70 -40.22 -60.97
N LYS A 188 -6.40 -40.19 -60.64
CA LYS A 188 -5.26 -40.83 -61.36
C LYS A 188 -3.96 -40.47 -60.61
N LYS A 189 -3.29 -41.41 -59.94
CA LYS A 189 -2.37 -42.49 -60.39
C LYS A 189 -0.91 -42.01 -60.57
N ALA A 190 -0.05 -42.71 -59.83
CA ALA A 190 1.38 -42.57 -59.53
C ALA A 190 2.35 -42.43 -60.71
N LYS A 191 3.57 -41.95 -60.39
CA LYS A 191 4.87 -42.54 -60.80
C LYS A 191 6.03 -42.08 -59.90
N GLU A 192 6.86 -43.04 -59.51
CA GLU A 192 8.12 -42.96 -58.74
C GLU A 192 9.32 -42.45 -59.56
N LYS A 193 10.35 -41.92 -58.86
CA LYS A 193 11.78 -42.33 -58.82
C LYS A 193 12.61 -41.24 -58.09
N VAL A 194 13.14 -41.48 -56.89
CA VAL A 194 14.48 -42.03 -56.51
C VAL A 194 15.69 -41.23 -57.03
N ALA A 195 16.44 -40.58 -56.13
CA ALA A 195 17.86 -40.89 -55.80
C ALA A 195 18.52 -39.80 -54.92
N ASP A 196 19.38 -40.26 -54.02
CA ASP A 196 20.15 -39.58 -52.96
C ASP A 196 21.25 -38.61 -53.45
N ILE A 197 21.80 -37.81 -52.52
CA ILE A 197 23.24 -37.65 -52.17
C ILE A 197 23.47 -36.30 -51.42
N GLU A 198 23.92 -36.37 -50.15
CA GLU A 198 24.66 -35.33 -49.38
C GLU A 198 26.19 -35.39 -49.70
N PRO A 199 27.14 -34.61 -49.12
CA PRO A 199 27.10 -33.41 -48.24
C PRO A 199 28.14 -32.30 -48.63
N GLY A 200 28.22 -31.26 -47.80
CA GLY A 200 29.40 -30.38 -47.60
C GLY A 200 29.30 -29.02 -48.30
N SER A 201 29.87 -27.92 -47.82
CA SER A 201 30.63 -27.57 -46.62
C SER A 201 30.86 -26.06 -46.68
N GLU A 202 30.81 -25.42 -45.50
CA GLU A 202 31.74 -24.38 -45.04
C GLU A 202 31.77 -22.94 -45.65
N ASP A 203 31.94 -22.05 -44.68
CA ASP A 203 32.69 -20.79 -44.66
C ASP A 203 32.15 -19.50 -45.30
N GLY A 204 32.30 -18.43 -44.52
CA GLY A 204 32.39 -17.08 -45.06
C GLY A 204 31.93 -15.98 -44.11
N ALA A 205 32.68 -15.73 -43.05
CA ALA A 205 32.61 -14.49 -42.27
C ALA A 205 33.10 -13.27 -43.07
N ASN A 206 32.54 -12.09 -42.78
CA ASN A 206 33.21 -10.80 -42.66
C ASN A 206 32.17 -9.76 -42.16
N GLU A 207 32.31 -9.09 -41.02
CA GLU A 207 33.23 -7.97 -40.71
C GLU A 207 33.10 -6.83 -41.74
N THR A 208 32.97 -5.54 -41.42
CA THR A 208 33.41 -4.68 -40.30
C THR A 208 32.70 -3.31 -40.49
N GLY A 209 32.48 -2.51 -39.45
CA GLY A 209 33.33 -1.35 -39.11
C GLY A 209 32.46 -0.07 -39.10
N ASN A 210 32.16 0.51 -37.94
CA ASN A 210 32.89 1.56 -37.22
C ASN A 210 32.72 2.98 -37.82
N THR A 211 32.26 3.95 -37.02
CA THR A 211 33.04 5.12 -36.54
C THR A 211 32.17 6.13 -35.79
N ASP A 212 32.82 6.75 -34.80
CA ASP A 212 32.46 7.85 -33.91
C ASP A 212 32.06 9.18 -34.59
N GLU A 213 31.35 10.06 -33.88
CA GLU A 213 31.86 11.34 -33.32
C GLU A 213 30.79 12.44 -33.08
N ALA A 214 30.90 13.04 -31.89
CA ALA A 214 30.81 14.47 -31.55
C ALA A 214 29.52 15.31 -31.68
N ALA A 215 29.47 16.28 -30.77
CA ALA A 215 28.38 17.15 -30.37
C ALA A 215 28.18 18.40 -31.24
N GLU A 216 27.00 19.02 -31.17
CA GLU A 216 26.82 20.47 -31.28
C GLU A 216 25.50 20.95 -30.63
N ASN A 217 25.59 22.12 -30.00
CA ASN A 217 24.50 22.87 -29.36
C ASN A 217 23.67 23.63 -30.39
N GLU A 218 22.35 23.70 -30.22
CA GLU A 218 21.56 24.90 -30.57
C GLU A 218 20.44 25.14 -29.56
N ALA A 219 20.12 26.42 -29.36
CA ALA A 219 19.38 26.97 -28.24
C ALA A 219 17.96 27.40 -28.66
N VAL A 220 17.03 27.20 -27.71
CA VAL A 220 15.75 27.92 -27.46
C VAL A 220 14.69 27.93 -28.58
N GLU A 221 13.61 27.18 -28.33
CA GLU A 221 12.26 27.61 -28.66
C GLU A 221 11.37 27.49 -27.42
N THR A 222 10.89 28.64 -26.94
CA THR A 222 9.88 28.77 -25.88
C THR A 222 8.53 28.29 -26.39
N THR A 223 7.93 27.30 -25.74
CA THR A 223 6.49 27.01 -25.89
C THR A 223 5.82 26.91 -24.53
N SER A 224 4.70 27.63 -24.43
CA SER A 224 3.91 27.92 -23.25
C SER A 224 3.24 26.71 -22.60
N MET A 225 3.03 26.84 -21.29
CA MET A 225 2.27 25.96 -20.39
C MET A 225 0.95 25.44 -20.97
N SER A 226 0.74 24.12 -20.92
CA SER A 226 -0.60 23.51 -20.83
C SER A 226 -0.53 22.16 -20.13
N GLU A 227 -1.09 22.16 -18.91
CA GLU A 227 -1.82 21.09 -18.19
C GLU A 227 -1.41 19.61 -18.39
N VAL A 228 -0.75 19.05 -17.37
CA VAL A 228 -0.60 17.59 -17.16
C VAL A 228 -1.74 17.12 -16.23
N PRO A 229 -2.65 16.20 -16.63
CA PRO A 229 -3.82 15.85 -15.81
C PRO A 229 -3.56 14.72 -14.80
N GLY A 230 -3.78 15.04 -13.51
CA GLY A 230 -4.68 14.30 -12.61
C GLY A 230 -4.24 12.96 -12.01
N ILE A 231 -3.23 12.95 -11.14
CA ILE A 231 -3.04 11.87 -10.16
C ILE A 231 -3.91 12.20 -8.94
N GLU A 232 -5.05 11.53 -8.76
CA GLU A 232 -5.76 11.50 -7.47
C GLU A 232 -5.24 10.32 -6.64
N LEU A 233 -4.48 10.63 -5.60
CA LEU A 233 -4.02 9.73 -4.54
C LEU A 233 -4.93 9.96 -3.29
N PRO A 234 -4.72 9.35 -2.12
CA PRO A 234 -5.83 9.04 -1.21
C PRO A 234 -5.95 9.93 0.02
N VAL A 235 -7.18 10.37 0.32
CA VAL A 235 -7.55 11.01 1.59
C VAL A 235 -7.36 9.98 2.71
N PRO A 236 -6.87 10.36 3.88
CA PRO A 236 -6.74 9.48 5.02
C PRO A 236 -7.98 9.56 5.89
N THR A 237 -7.98 8.80 6.98
CA THR A 237 -9.00 8.91 8.01
C THR A 237 -8.40 9.26 9.35
N VAL A 238 -9.02 10.24 9.99
CA VAL A 238 -8.91 10.49 11.43
C VAL A 238 -9.38 9.24 12.18
N SER A 239 -8.55 8.63 13.02
CA SER A 239 -8.93 7.50 13.87
C SER A 239 -9.37 8.03 15.25
N PRO A 240 -10.63 7.92 15.68
CA PRO A 240 -10.98 8.22 17.05
C PRO A 240 -10.20 7.29 17.98
N SER A 241 -9.57 7.87 19.01
CA SER A 241 -8.78 7.18 20.03
C SER A 241 -9.57 6.02 20.65
N LEU A 242 -9.02 4.81 20.56
CA LEU A 242 -9.54 3.61 21.21
C LEU A 242 -8.45 3.00 22.11
N PRO A 243 -8.79 2.60 23.34
CA PRO A 243 -7.93 1.74 24.14
C PRO A 243 -7.79 0.38 23.46
N GLY A 244 -6.55 -0.10 23.29
CA GLY A 244 -6.25 -1.42 22.70
C GLY A 244 -5.36 -1.42 21.46
N ALA A 245 -4.97 -0.25 20.91
CA ALA A 245 -3.91 -0.19 19.90
C ALA A 245 -2.52 -0.24 20.59
N PRO A 246 -1.60 -1.13 20.18
CA PRO A 246 -0.31 -1.31 20.86
C PRO A 246 0.51 -0.02 20.90
N TYR A 247 0.43 0.79 19.85
CA TYR A 247 1.09 2.09 19.75
C TYR A 247 0.50 3.18 20.66
N ASN A 248 -0.59 2.93 21.39
CA ASN A 248 -1.15 3.84 22.41
C ASN A 248 -0.86 3.37 23.84
N LYS A 249 -0.14 2.25 24.03
CA LYS A 249 0.14 1.66 25.36
C LYS A 249 0.91 2.60 26.28
N TYR A 250 1.87 3.35 25.74
CA TYR A 250 2.72 4.28 26.48
C TYR A 250 2.40 5.71 26.06
N HIS A 251 2.33 6.66 26.97
CA HIS A 251 2.13 8.08 26.67
C HIS A 251 2.61 8.93 27.84
N ILE A 252 2.63 10.26 27.67
CA ILE A 252 3.20 11.15 28.69
C ILE A 252 2.47 11.01 30.04
N ASP A 253 1.14 10.93 30.03
CA ASP A 253 0.37 10.79 31.28
C ASP A 253 0.69 9.46 31.99
N TRP A 254 0.93 8.37 31.24
CA TRP A 254 1.37 7.10 31.81
C TRP A 254 2.71 7.27 32.53
N LEU A 255 3.69 7.93 31.90
CA LEU A 255 5.00 8.13 32.53
C LEU A 255 4.92 9.06 33.76
N ILE A 256 4.07 10.09 33.71
CA ILE A 256 3.80 10.95 34.87
C ILE A 256 3.24 10.13 36.03
N ASP A 257 2.27 9.26 35.76
CA ASP A 257 1.66 8.40 36.77
C ASP A 257 2.67 7.39 37.34
N GLU A 258 3.48 6.75 36.51
CA GLU A 258 4.53 5.82 36.96
C GLU A 258 5.54 6.50 37.89
N VAL A 259 6.04 7.68 37.50
CA VAL A 259 6.99 8.46 38.31
C VAL A 259 6.33 8.94 39.61
N ALA A 260 5.07 9.41 39.56
CA ALA A 260 4.33 9.86 40.73
C ALA A 260 4.07 8.73 41.74
N ASN A 261 3.90 7.50 41.25
CA ASN A 261 3.74 6.30 42.08
C ASN A 261 5.06 5.75 42.63
N GLY A 262 6.20 6.33 42.24
CA GLY A 262 7.52 5.89 42.68
C GLY A 262 7.96 4.58 42.03
N ASN A 263 7.41 4.24 40.86
CA ASN A 263 7.90 3.10 40.08
C ASN A 263 9.28 3.43 39.51
N ASP A 264 10.22 2.51 39.71
CA ASP A 264 11.58 2.69 39.24
C ASP A 264 11.69 2.27 37.77
N HIS A 265 12.33 3.10 36.96
CA HIS A 265 12.53 2.87 35.54
C HIS A 265 13.97 3.20 35.15
N THR A 266 14.53 2.39 34.27
CA THR A 266 15.71 2.77 33.51
C THR A 266 15.30 3.67 32.35
N TYR A 267 16.09 4.70 32.06
CA TYR A 267 15.84 5.64 30.97
C TYR A 267 16.93 5.51 29.91
N VAL A 268 16.54 5.48 28.63
CA VAL A 268 17.44 5.54 27.49
C VAL A 268 17.08 6.76 26.66
N CYS A 269 17.99 7.74 26.66
CA CYS A 269 17.90 8.91 25.79
C CYS A 269 18.53 8.59 24.43
N PHE A 270 17.86 9.03 23.37
CA PHE A 270 18.41 9.03 22.02
C PHE A 270 18.14 10.36 21.34
N PHE A 271 19.09 10.81 20.51
CA PHE A 271 18.93 12.00 19.68
C PHE A 271 19.98 11.97 18.57
N LEU A 272 19.61 12.35 17.35
CA LEU A 272 20.55 12.40 16.23
C LEU A 272 21.27 13.75 16.19
N ALA A 273 22.20 13.96 17.13
CA ALA A 273 23.16 15.07 17.03
C ALA A 273 24.27 14.74 16.03
N GLU A 274 24.84 13.54 16.15
CA GLU A 274 25.84 12.98 15.25
C GLU A 274 25.52 11.52 14.94
N LYS A 275 26.03 10.96 13.83
CA LYS A 275 25.80 9.55 13.46
C LYS A 275 26.48 8.54 14.40
N THR A 276 27.32 9.03 15.31
CA THR A 276 28.04 8.27 16.33
C THR A 276 27.39 8.36 17.71
N SER A 277 26.37 9.20 17.87
CA SER A 277 25.67 9.35 19.14
C SER A 277 25.04 8.02 19.57
N GLU A 278 25.04 7.78 20.87
CA GLU A 278 24.45 6.57 21.45
C GLU A 278 22.97 6.44 21.05
N TYR A 279 22.55 5.26 20.61
CA TYR A 279 21.17 4.97 20.16
C TYR A 279 20.65 5.88 19.03
N CYS A 280 21.52 6.57 18.29
CA CYS A 280 21.10 7.47 17.21
C CYS A 280 20.25 6.76 16.13
N GLN A 281 20.39 5.45 15.97
CA GLN A 281 19.59 4.60 15.09
C GLN A 281 18.10 4.60 15.46
N LEU A 282 17.70 5.01 16.66
CA LEU A 282 16.30 5.12 17.06
C LEU A 282 15.61 6.37 16.46
N SER A 283 16.37 7.41 16.11
CA SER A 283 15.83 8.63 15.50
C SER A 283 15.16 8.38 14.16
N GLN A 284 14.05 9.09 13.86
CA GLN A 284 13.40 9.04 12.55
C GLN A 284 14.32 9.46 11.40
N TRP A 285 15.33 10.27 11.70
CA TRP A 285 16.25 10.85 10.71
C TRP A 285 17.47 9.97 10.42
N TYR A 286 17.70 8.91 11.22
CA TYR A 286 18.81 8.02 10.97
C TYR A 286 18.56 7.20 9.69
N LYS A 287 19.48 7.33 8.72
CA LYS A 287 19.45 6.59 7.46
C LYS A 287 20.21 5.27 7.60
N GLY A 288 19.52 4.16 7.36
CA GLY A 288 20.09 2.81 7.32
C GLY A 288 19.92 2.17 5.96
N LYS A 289 19.64 0.86 5.95
CA LYS A 289 19.15 0.16 4.76
C LYS A 289 17.83 0.76 4.26
N THR A 290 17.57 0.60 2.96
CA THR A 290 16.30 1.01 2.34
C THR A 290 15.13 0.33 3.05
N ILE A 291 14.16 1.15 3.47
CA ILE A 291 12.94 0.69 4.12
C ILE A 291 11.91 0.34 3.05
N TYR A 292 11.30 -0.83 3.16
CA TYR A 292 10.24 -1.28 2.26
C TYR A 292 8.93 -1.40 3.02
N ILE A 293 7.98 -0.52 2.71
CA ILE A 293 6.63 -0.57 3.28
C ILE A 293 5.63 -0.46 2.14
N ASN A 294 4.72 -1.42 2.04
CA ASN A 294 3.66 -1.45 1.00
C ASN A 294 4.21 -1.26 -0.43
N GLY A 295 5.34 -1.90 -0.75
CA GLY A 295 5.98 -1.81 -2.07
C GLY A 295 6.70 -0.49 -2.37
N ARG A 296 6.66 0.47 -1.44
CA ARG A 296 7.36 1.76 -1.58
C ARG A 296 8.68 1.73 -0.85
N LYS A 297 9.66 2.44 -1.41
CA LYS A 297 11.01 2.58 -0.88
C LYS A 297 11.12 3.87 -0.11
N TYR A 298 11.75 3.81 1.06
CA TYR A 298 12.05 4.97 1.88
C TYR A 298 13.50 4.94 2.35
N SER A 299 14.14 6.11 2.39
CA SER A 299 15.50 6.32 2.89
C SER A 299 15.55 6.43 4.41
N SER A 300 14.43 6.80 5.04
CA SER A 300 14.30 7.06 6.47
C SER A 300 12.83 6.93 6.91
N ALA A 301 12.61 6.74 8.21
CA ALA A 301 11.27 6.69 8.75
C ALA A 301 10.60 8.09 8.77
N GLU A 302 11.40 9.18 8.79
CA GLU A 302 10.89 10.54 8.56
C GLU A 302 10.30 10.70 7.16
N GLN A 303 10.98 10.21 6.11
CA GLN A 303 10.46 10.27 4.74
C GLN A 303 9.12 9.51 4.65
N TYR A 304 9.04 8.32 5.24
CA TYR A 304 7.79 7.57 5.34
C TYR A 304 6.70 8.40 6.02
N MET A 305 6.95 8.90 7.23
CA MET A 305 5.98 9.66 8.02
C MET A 305 5.46 10.88 7.26
N MET A 306 6.34 11.66 6.62
CA MET A 306 5.94 12.84 5.86
C MET A 306 5.19 12.47 4.56
N SER A 307 5.56 11.38 3.90
CA SER A 307 4.85 10.90 2.70
C SER A 307 3.42 10.46 3.04
N GLU A 308 3.24 9.68 4.12
CA GLU A 308 1.92 9.25 4.58
C GLU A 308 1.10 10.45 5.07
N LYS A 309 1.76 11.44 5.69
CA LYS A 309 1.11 12.72 6.03
C LYS A 309 0.61 13.45 4.79
N ALA A 310 1.37 13.48 3.70
CA ALA A 310 1.00 14.16 2.46
C ALA A 310 -0.16 13.44 1.75
N LEU A 311 -0.12 12.12 1.68
CA LEU A 311 -1.28 11.31 1.24
C LEU A 311 -2.47 11.65 2.14
N LEU A 312 -2.27 11.68 3.46
CA LEU A 312 -3.27 12.06 4.44
C LEU A 312 -3.86 13.48 4.25
N PHE A 313 -3.37 14.34 3.39
CA PHE A 313 -4.11 15.59 3.10
C PHE A 313 -4.37 15.81 1.62
N ASN A 314 -4.34 14.72 0.85
CA ASN A 314 -4.46 14.72 -0.61
C ASN A 314 -3.44 15.64 -1.29
N ASP A 315 -2.28 15.84 -0.67
CA ASP A 315 -1.25 16.71 -1.21
C ASP A 315 -0.24 15.91 -2.02
N PHE A 316 -0.64 15.57 -3.25
CA PHE A 316 0.15 14.70 -4.13
C PHE A 316 1.39 15.37 -4.70
N ASP A 317 1.36 16.68 -4.81
CA ASP A 317 2.52 17.48 -5.20
C ASP A 317 3.60 17.39 -4.12
N THR A 318 3.23 17.61 -2.85
CA THR A 318 4.16 17.50 -1.72
C THR A 318 4.58 16.05 -1.49
N TYR A 319 3.67 15.09 -1.65
CA TYR A 319 4.00 13.66 -1.63
C TYR A 319 5.09 13.32 -2.67
N SER A 320 4.91 13.74 -3.93
CA SER A 320 5.86 13.45 -5.00
C SER A 320 7.24 14.07 -4.74
N LYS A 321 7.27 15.28 -4.17
CA LYS A 321 8.52 15.93 -3.72
C LYS A 321 9.18 15.12 -2.59
N ILE A 322 8.43 14.68 -1.59
CA ILE A 322 8.95 13.87 -0.48
C ILE A 322 9.48 12.52 -0.97
N MET A 323 8.76 11.84 -1.87
CA MET A 323 9.20 10.54 -2.41
C MET A 323 10.45 10.65 -3.28
N SER A 324 10.74 11.83 -3.83
CA SER A 324 11.95 12.12 -4.61
C SER A 324 13.10 12.67 -3.76
N GLU A 325 12.87 12.87 -2.46
CA GLU A 325 13.84 13.44 -1.53
C GLU A 325 14.36 12.38 -0.57
N GLU A 326 15.67 12.30 -0.41
CA GLU A 326 16.27 11.36 0.52
C GLU A 326 16.62 11.99 1.86
N ASP A 327 16.85 13.30 1.93
CA ASP A 327 17.19 14.03 3.16
C ASP A 327 15.97 14.19 4.09
N PRO A 328 16.00 13.58 5.29
CA PRO A 328 14.89 13.67 6.25
C PRO A 328 14.60 15.11 6.70
N ALA A 329 15.61 15.99 6.73
CA ALA A 329 15.39 17.39 7.10
C ALA A 329 14.56 18.12 6.05
N ILE A 330 14.82 17.84 4.76
CA ILE A 330 14.04 18.39 3.65
C ILE A 330 12.65 17.74 3.63
N CYS A 331 12.54 16.44 3.85
CA CYS A 331 11.25 15.75 3.99
C CYS A 331 10.38 16.37 5.09
N LYS A 332 10.94 16.62 6.29
CA LYS A 332 10.23 17.28 7.41
C LYS A 332 9.79 18.69 7.04
N LYS A 333 10.62 19.43 6.30
CA LYS A 333 10.25 20.77 5.80
C LYS A 333 9.06 20.69 4.84
N LEU A 334 9.11 19.82 3.84
CA LEU A 334 8.01 19.60 2.90
C LEU A 334 6.74 19.17 3.63
N GLY A 335 6.84 18.26 4.61
CA GLY A 335 5.70 17.81 5.39
C GLY A 335 5.07 18.86 6.33
N ARG A 336 5.75 20.01 6.56
CA ARG A 336 5.17 21.18 7.23
C ARG A 336 4.41 22.10 6.27
N GLU A 337 4.65 21.97 4.96
CA GLU A 337 4.05 22.78 3.91
C GLU A 337 2.82 22.09 3.27
N ILE A 338 2.44 20.92 3.77
CA ILE A 338 1.28 20.16 3.29
C ILE A 338 0.00 21.01 3.35
N SER A 339 -0.63 21.16 2.19
CA SER A 339 -1.92 21.81 1.99
C SER A 339 -3.05 21.01 2.64
N ASN A 340 -4.14 21.70 3.03
CA ASN A 340 -5.31 21.10 3.68
C ASN A 340 -5.02 20.34 4.98
N PHE A 341 -3.88 20.62 5.63
CA PHE A 341 -3.53 20.02 6.91
C PHE A 341 -4.59 20.33 7.97
N ASP A 342 -5.11 19.28 8.58
CA ASP A 342 -5.97 19.35 9.75
C ASP A 342 -5.27 18.65 10.92
N GLU A 343 -5.05 19.40 11.99
CA GLU A 343 -4.30 18.92 13.14
C GLU A 343 -5.05 17.81 13.90
N ALA A 344 -6.37 17.89 14.00
CA ALA A 344 -7.17 16.87 14.66
C ALA A 344 -7.13 15.55 13.87
N VAL A 345 -7.20 15.63 12.54
CA VAL A 345 -6.97 14.50 11.62
C VAL A 345 -5.61 13.87 11.89
N TRP A 346 -4.55 14.66 11.89
CA TRP A 346 -3.20 14.15 12.10
C TRP A 346 -3.00 13.50 13.47
N ARG A 347 -3.40 14.18 14.55
CA ARG A 347 -3.23 13.70 15.94
C ARG A 347 -3.91 12.35 16.19
N SER A 348 -4.92 12.02 15.41
CA SER A 348 -5.72 10.82 15.59
C SER A 348 -5.07 9.56 14.99
N CYS A 349 -4.10 9.71 14.09
CA CYS A 349 -3.51 8.60 13.34
C CYS A 349 -1.97 8.67 13.26
N ASN A 350 -1.35 9.79 13.64
CA ASN A 350 0.11 9.98 13.57
C ASN A 350 0.87 8.85 14.28
N ARG A 351 0.41 8.40 15.45
CA ARG A 351 1.05 7.32 16.22
C ARG A 351 1.05 6.00 15.46
N GLU A 352 -0.02 5.69 14.74
CA GLU A 352 -0.10 4.49 13.89
C GLU A 352 0.86 4.59 12.70
N ILE A 353 0.94 5.76 12.06
CA ILE A 353 1.88 6.03 10.97
C ILE A 353 3.32 5.87 11.50
N ILE A 354 3.67 6.52 12.61
CA ILE A 354 5.01 6.41 13.20
C ILE A 354 5.33 4.96 13.57
N PHE A 355 4.36 4.24 14.13
CA PHE A 355 4.53 2.82 14.47
C PHE A 355 4.85 1.99 13.22
N ASN A 356 4.06 2.11 12.16
CA ASN A 356 4.25 1.36 10.91
C ASN A 356 5.58 1.69 10.23
N GLY A 357 5.95 2.98 10.18
CA GLY A 357 7.23 3.43 9.65
C GLY A 357 8.42 2.82 10.38
N ASN A 358 8.34 2.76 11.71
CA ASN A 358 9.38 2.16 12.55
C ASN A 358 9.40 0.63 12.45
N ILE A 359 8.25 -0.05 12.37
CA ILE A 359 8.21 -1.49 12.09
C ILE A 359 8.96 -1.80 10.80
N GLY A 360 8.66 -1.08 9.70
CA GLY A 360 9.37 -1.23 8.44
C GLY A 360 10.87 -0.96 8.57
N LYS A 361 11.24 0.11 9.29
CA LYS A 361 12.65 0.46 9.56
C LYS A 361 13.42 -0.68 10.22
N PHE A 362 12.92 -1.19 11.34
CA PHE A 362 13.61 -2.21 12.12
C PHE A 362 13.54 -3.60 11.46
N LEU A 363 12.50 -3.91 10.68
CA LEU A 363 12.46 -5.12 9.85
C LEU A 363 13.48 -5.06 8.71
N SER A 364 13.74 -3.88 8.17
CA SER A 364 14.67 -3.69 7.05
C SER A 364 16.14 -3.75 7.47
N ASP A 365 16.44 -3.55 8.76
CA ASP A 365 17.81 -3.56 9.28
C ASP A 365 17.92 -4.26 10.64
N LYS A 366 18.46 -5.49 10.64
CA LYS A 366 18.67 -6.28 11.85
C LYS A 366 19.52 -5.56 12.89
N ASP A 367 20.54 -4.81 12.48
CA ASP A 367 21.41 -4.11 13.44
C ASP A 367 20.62 -3.04 14.20
N PHE A 368 19.64 -2.40 13.55
CA PHE A 368 18.77 -1.44 14.22
C PHE A 368 17.77 -2.13 15.15
N ALA A 369 17.23 -3.28 14.74
CA ALA A 369 16.35 -4.07 15.60
C ALA A 369 17.08 -4.54 16.86
N ASP A 370 18.34 -4.99 16.72
CA ASP A 370 19.17 -5.40 17.84
C ASP A 370 19.47 -4.21 18.79
N VAL A 371 19.68 -3.00 18.25
CA VAL A 371 19.79 -1.75 19.05
C VAL A 371 18.47 -1.43 19.77
N LEU A 372 17.31 -1.59 19.13
CA LEU A 372 16.02 -1.35 19.79
C LEU A 372 15.80 -2.35 20.93
N LEU A 373 16.09 -3.64 20.69
CA LEU A 373 15.91 -4.71 21.68
C LEU A 373 16.89 -4.61 22.84
N SER A 374 18.11 -4.12 22.60
CA SER A 374 19.13 -3.95 23.67
C SER A 374 18.73 -2.92 24.73
N THR A 375 17.76 -2.06 24.44
CA THR A 375 17.19 -1.11 25.43
C THR A 375 16.39 -1.80 26.54
N GLY A 376 16.15 -3.12 26.45
CA GLY A 376 15.47 -3.88 27.49
C GLY A 376 14.06 -3.36 27.75
N ASP A 377 13.74 -3.04 29.01
CA ASP A 377 12.46 -2.47 29.42
C ASP A 377 12.54 -0.96 29.69
N ALA A 378 13.63 -0.31 29.28
CA ALA A 378 13.85 1.11 29.55
C ALA A 378 12.75 2.00 28.91
N VAL A 379 12.46 3.13 29.54
CA VAL A 379 11.68 4.22 28.96
C VAL A 379 12.54 4.92 27.93
N LEU A 380 12.07 4.98 26.69
CA LEU A 380 12.80 5.63 25.59
C LEU A 380 12.40 7.10 25.51
N ILE A 381 13.40 7.98 25.48
CA ILE A 381 13.21 9.44 25.43
C ILE A 381 13.96 10.01 24.24
N GLU A 382 13.26 10.65 23.31
CA GLU A 382 13.90 11.45 22.27
C GLU A 382 14.33 12.79 22.88
N ALA A 383 15.62 12.90 23.21
CA ALA A 383 16.23 14.03 23.89
C ALA A 383 16.54 15.19 22.92
N SER A 384 15.51 15.66 22.22
CA SER A 384 15.57 16.79 21.28
C SER A 384 15.19 18.10 22.00
N PRO A 385 16.12 19.08 22.14
CA PRO A 385 15.84 20.34 22.83
C PRO A 385 14.82 21.26 22.12
N THR A 386 14.50 20.96 20.87
CA THR A 386 13.67 21.85 20.02
C THR A 386 12.34 21.22 19.60
N ASP A 387 12.11 19.95 19.95
CA ASP A 387 10.90 19.20 19.59
C ASP A 387 10.18 18.77 20.88
N ASP A 388 9.02 19.38 21.12
CA ASP A 388 8.13 19.13 22.26
C ASP A 388 6.94 18.23 21.88
N ILE A 389 6.88 17.72 20.65
CA ILE A 389 5.83 16.79 20.22
C ILE A 389 6.38 15.38 20.18
N TYR A 390 7.39 15.15 19.34
CA TYR A 390 8.00 13.83 19.19
C TYR A 390 9.11 13.61 20.23
N GLY A 391 9.78 14.70 20.61
CA GLY A 391 10.78 14.74 21.67
C GLY A 391 10.25 15.23 23.01
N ALA A 392 11.15 15.22 23.99
CA ALA A 392 10.93 15.73 25.34
C ALA A 392 11.19 17.24 25.49
N GLY A 393 11.62 17.94 24.42
CA GLY A 393 11.97 19.35 24.48
C GLY A 393 13.27 19.65 25.25
N LEU A 394 14.00 18.62 25.71
CA LEU A 394 15.16 18.76 26.59
C LEU A 394 16.33 17.92 26.07
N SER A 395 17.56 18.35 26.34
CA SER A 395 18.78 17.57 26.09
C SER A 395 18.93 16.41 27.08
N LYS A 396 19.86 15.48 26.78
CA LYS A 396 20.15 14.34 27.66
C LYS A 396 20.62 14.80 29.05
N GLU A 397 21.44 15.85 29.07
CA GLU A 397 22.06 16.42 30.27
C GLU A 397 21.03 17.15 31.16
N GLU A 398 19.96 17.67 30.56
CA GLU A 398 18.84 18.27 31.30
C GLU A 398 17.87 17.20 31.84
N LEU A 399 17.71 16.09 31.10
CA LEU A 399 16.80 15.01 31.46
C LEU A 399 17.35 14.10 32.56
N LEU A 400 18.63 13.72 32.46
CA LEU A 400 19.22 12.64 33.25
C LEU A 400 20.47 13.09 34.01
N SER A 401 20.60 12.61 35.24
CA SER A 401 21.85 12.66 36.01
C SER A 401 22.90 11.70 35.44
N GLU A 402 24.15 11.83 35.90
CA GLU A 402 25.23 10.90 35.53
C GLU A 402 24.92 9.44 35.94
N SER A 403 24.10 9.24 36.98
CA SER A 403 23.64 7.91 37.42
C SER A 403 22.41 7.40 36.65
N GLY A 404 21.84 8.17 35.73
CA GLY A 404 20.69 7.78 34.91
C GLY A 404 19.32 8.05 35.53
N GLU A 405 19.26 8.78 36.64
CA GLU A 405 18.00 9.21 37.27
C GLU A 405 17.44 10.46 36.59
N LEU A 406 16.10 10.55 36.49
CA LEU A 406 15.42 11.75 35.97
C LEU A 406 15.67 12.96 36.88
N LEU A 407 16.19 14.04 36.29
CA LEU A 407 16.39 15.33 36.97
C LEU A 407 15.12 16.19 36.96
N ILE A 408 14.37 16.12 35.86
CA ILE A 408 13.14 16.89 35.65
C ILE A 408 11.96 15.92 35.54
N PRO A 409 10.93 16.05 36.40
CA PRO A 409 9.73 15.24 36.29
C PRO A 409 9.02 15.42 34.92
N PRO A 410 8.44 14.36 34.34
CA PRO A 410 7.85 14.40 32.99
C PRO A 410 6.77 15.46 32.79
N GLN A 411 6.04 15.83 33.86
CA GLN A 411 5.03 16.89 33.80
C GLN A 411 5.61 18.27 33.47
N ASN A 412 6.90 18.47 33.71
CA ASN A 412 7.64 19.72 33.51
C ASN A 412 8.57 19.66 32.29
N TRP A 413 8.48 18.63 31.46
CA TRP A 413 9.23 18.62 30.20
C TRP A 413 8.62 19.64 29.24
N HIS A 414 9.45 20.52 28.71
CA HIS A 414 9.07 21.51 27.71
C HIS A 414 10.35 21.98 27.00
N LYS A 415 10.21 22.49 25.78
CA LYS A 415 11.34 23.16 25.11
C LYS A 415 11.56 24.57 25.67
N GLU A 416 12.74 25.13 25.43
CA GLU A 416 13.07 26.49 25.85
C GLU A 416 12.02 27.49 25.34
N GLU A 417 11.64 28.45 26.19
CA GLU A 417 10.64 29.50 25.89
C GLU A 417 9.23 29.00 25.54
N SER A 418 8.89 27.74 25.87
CA SER A 418 7.55 27.15 25.68
C SER A 418 6.94 26.72 27.02
N ASP A 419 5.70 27.10 27.27
CA ASP A 419 4.91 26.58 28.42
C ASP A 419 4.16 25.28 28.06
N PHE A 420 4.32 24.77 26.83
CA PHE A 420 3.65 23.54 26.40
C PHE A 420 4.41 22.31 26.90
N GLN A 421 3.68 21.47 27.65
CA GLN A 421 4.20 20.18 28.10
C GLN A 421 4.57 19.31 26.89
N ALA A 422 5.83 18.89 26.86
CA ALA A 422 6.37 18.01 25.84
C ALA A 422 5.76 16.61 25.92
N LYS A 423 5.66 15.94 24.76
CA LYS A 423 4.91 14.69 24.63
C LYS A 423 5.76 13.45 24.42
N ASN A 424 7.01 13.56 23.97
CA ASN A 424 7.90 12.43 23.70
C ASN A 424 7.22 11.30 22.89
N GLU A 425 6.36 11.66 21.92
CA GLU A 425 5.53 10.69 21.19
C GLU A 425 6.37 9.62 20.48
N LEU A 426 7.54 9.98 19.95
CA LEU A 426 8.39 9.01 19.26
C LEU A 426 8.95 7.96 20.23
N GLY A 427 9.46 8.38 21.38
CA GLY A 427 9.98 7.47 22.40
C GLY A 427 8.94 6.42 22.82
N PHE A 428 7.70 6.88 23.09
CA PHE A 428 6.61 6.00 23.47
C PHE A 428 6.16 5.04 22.36
N VAL A 429 6.11 5.51 21.11
CA VAL A 429 5.79 4.63 19.97
C VAL A 429 6.91 3.60 19.76
N LEU A 430 8.18 3.98 19.91
CA LEU A 430 9.30 3.04 19.81
C LEU A 430 9.28 1.96 20.90
N MET A 431 8.82 2.28 22.11
CA MET A 431 8.60 1.27 23.16
C MET A 431 7.53 0.26 22.74
N ALA A 432 6.44 0.71 22.10
CA ALA A 432 5.42 -0.19 21.55
C ALA A 432 5.96 -1.04 20.39
N VAL A 433 6.80 -0.47 19.52
CA VAL A 433 7.49 -1.21 18.45
C VAL A 433 8.40 -2.28 19.05
N ARG A 434 9.17 -1.95 20.10
CA ARG A 434 10.02 -2.90 20.83
C ARG A 434 9.22 -4.06 21.38
N ASP A 435 8.09 -3.79 22.04
CA ASP A 435 7.21 -4.83 22.56
C ASP A 435 6.72 -5.76 21.44
N TRP A 436 6.32 -5.19 20.30
CA TRP A 436 5.91 -5.97 19.12
C TRP A 436 7.01 -6.91 18.61
N PHE A 437 8.28 -6.49 18.70
CA PHE A 437 9.43 -7.33 18.33
C PHE A 437 9.78 -8.38 19.39
N LYS A 438 9.56 -8.11 20.68
CA LYS A 438 9.80 -9.10 21.75
C LYS A 438 8.86 -10.30 21.68
N ASP A 439 7.65 -10.09 21.18
CA ASP A 439 6.61 -11.11 21.07
C ASP A 439 6.79 -12.05 19.85
N ARG A 440 7.89 -11.92 19.09
CA ARG A 440 8.18 -12.68 17.85
C ARG A 440 9.62 -13.14 17.80
#